data_AF-A0A534CTD0-F1
#
_entry.id   AF-A0A534CTD0-F1
#
_cell.length_a   1.000
_cell.length_b   1.000
_cell.length_c   1.000
_cell.angle_alpha   90.00
_cell.angle_beta   90.00
_cell.angle_gamma   90.00
#
_symmetry.space_group_name_H-M   'P 1'
#
loop_
_entity.id
_entity.type
_entity.pdbx_description
1 polymer ?
#
loop_
_entity_poly.entity_id
_entity_poly.type
_entity_poly.pdbx_seq_one_letter_code
_entity_poly.pdbx_strand_id
1 'polypeptide(L)'
;MRSLAALAAVCLSGAALADTTIRYTVLFDGRPGGSEVVTVRGDGRVDVDMSYRNNGRGPDIKEHSRFAPDGTLTSFEVKGKSTFGAPIDESYTRNGGTARWRSLADRGEATVTRAVAYVPVDSSFTANAAIVRAALGEPGNRIAALPGGELTVRKVLERRLESGAQNAAVALYAVLGIDTQPDFIWLTGEANPRLFALVVPGFARIVEQGWEGQGAELERLQVQAEHEWLRGLAVKLAHRAADPILIRNVRVFDSEHARLLPSRDVYVYRGRIAAIVPAGAAARDAASTVEGAGRVLMPALFDMHAHEDTWNLLLQIGGGVTTSRDMGNDNTRLQQIISQLDAGEIIGPRVIPCGFIEGDSPYSASGGFRVKDLEGALDAVDWYARHGYRQIKIYNSFHPEWVRETAERAHQYGMRVSGHVPAFMRSEEAIRAGYDEIQHINQLMLTFFLGPKDDTRTLARFYLLADHADALDLSSPRVTELIELMKERHTALDTTLATFEGSFTQKQGEMDPSYAPVADHVPVAVQRGWHRNSMNVTDANAAKYRASYDKMVGKRADMILVDGDPTQNISDIRRVSLVMKDGVIYLPAEVYEAVGVQRFTEPPAFQLAREGTPP
;
A
#
# COMPACT_ATOMS: atom_id res chain seq x y z
N MET A 1 -28.46 -86.57 -14.71
CA MET A 1 -29.25 -85.75 -13.76
C MET A 1 -28.31 -84.73 -13.12
N ARG A 2 -28.62 -83.43 -13.29
CA ARG A 2 -28.22 -82.20 -12.53
C ARG A 2 -26.77 -82.11 -12.01
N SER A 3 -26.02 -81.06 -12.30
CA SER A 3 -26.19 -79.76 -11.62
C SER A 3 -25.46 -78.58 -12.31
N LEU A 4 -26.02 -77.38 -12.13
CA LEU A 4 -25.50 -76.05 -12.47
C LEU A 4 -24.25 -75.65 -11.66
N ALA A 5 -23.40 -74.78 -12.22
CA ALA A 5 -22.62 -73.69 -11.57
C ALA A 5 -21.75 -72.99 -12.65
N ALA A 6 -21.42 -71.69 -12.66
CA ALA A 6 -21.86 -70.47 -11.98
C ALA A 6 -21.22 -69.30 -12.76
N LEU A 7 -21.93 -68.18 -12.93
CA LEU A 7 -21.36 -66.92 -13.43
C LEU A 7 -20.37 -66.35 -12.41
N ALA A 8 -19.15 -66.02 -12.84
CA ALA A 8 -18.22 -65.21 -12.05
C ALA A 8 -18.35 -63.74 -12.46
N ALA A 9 -18.84 -62.92 -11.53
CA ALA A 9 -18.81 -61.46 -11.62
C ALA A 9 -17.39 -60.96 -11.33
N VAL A 10 -16.82 -60.19 -12.25
CA VAL A 10 -15.57 -59.45 -12.03
C VAL A 10 -15.91 -58.16 -11.30
N CYS A 11 -15.67 -58.13 -9.98
CA CYS A 11 -15.66 -56.89 -9.22
C CYS A 11 -14.35 -56.15 -9.51
N LEU A 12 -14.42 -55.05 -10.27
CA LEU A 12 -13.38 -54.04 -10.34
C LEU A 12 -13.39 -53.26 -9.01
N SER A 13 -12.53 -53.64 -8.07
CA SER A 13 -12.22 -52.83 -6.90
C SER A 13 -11.37 -51.63 -7.35
N GLY A 14 -11.99 -50.45 -7.46
CA GLY A 14 -11.26 -49.19 -7.55
C GLY A 14 -10.46 -48.98 -6.27
N ALA A 15 -9.14 -49.00 -6.36
CA ALA A 15 -8.28 -48.61 -5.25
C ALA A 15 -8.55 -47.13 -4.94
N ALA A 16 -9.02 -46.83 -3.73
CA ALA A 16 -9.10 -45.46 -3.25
C ALA A 16 -7.67 -44.89 -3.18
N LEU A 17 -7.41 -43.82 -3.92
CA LEU A 17 -6.12 -43.11 -3.86
C LEU A 17 -5.95 -42.54 -2.45
N ALA A 18 -4.78 -42.74 -1.86
CA ALA A 18 -4.46 -42.21 -0.53
C ALA A 18 -4.33 -40.68 -0.57
N ASP A 19 -4.76 -40.01 0.50
CA ASP A 19 -4.56 -38.56 0.66
C ASP A 19 -3.07 -38.22 0.62
N THR A 20 -2.71 -37.15 -0.10
CA THR A 20 -1.34 -36.62 -0.17
C THR A 20 -1.28 -35.28 0.54
N THR A 21 -0.29 -35.08 1.41
CA THR A 21 -0.10 -33.81 2.15
C THR A 21 1.20 -33.14 1.76
N ILE A 22 1.14 -31.84 1.47
CA ILE A 22 2.29 -30.97 1.20
C ILE A 22 2.24 -29.83 2.21
N ARG A 23 3.39 -29.44 2.75
CA ARG A 23 3.51 -28.36 3.75
C ARG A 23 4.45 -27.30 3.22
N TYR A 24 4.11 -26.03 3.45
CA TYR A 24 4.95 -24.89 3.16
C TYR A 24 5.23 -24.13 4.46
N THR A 25 6.48 -23.72 4.65
CA THR A 25 6.92 -22.91 5.78
C THR A 25 6.92 -21.44 5.35
N VAL A 26 6.26 -20.57 6.11
CA VAL A 26 6.32 -19.10 5.91
C VAL A 26 7.47 -18.55 6.75
N LEU A 27 8.45 -17.92 6.11
CA LEU A 27 9.66 -17.39 6.71
C LEU A 27 9.66 -15.85 6.63
N PHE A 28 9.85 -15.18 7.77
CA PHE A 28 10.15 -13.74 7.87
C PHE A 28 11.57 -13.58 8.42
N ASP A 29 12.42 -12.80 7.76
CA ASP A 29 13.86 -12.70 8.09
C ASP A 29 14.56 -14.07 8.24
N GLY A 30 14.11 -15.06 7.45
CA GLY A 30 14.63 -16.43 7.49
C GLY A 30 14.14 -17.26 8.69
N ARG A 31 13.25 -16.73 9.53
CA ARG A 31 12.67 -17.43 10.70
C ARG A 31 11.23 -17.87 10.40
N PRO A 32 10.80 -19.07 10.83
CA PRO A 32 9.42 -19.50 10.70
C PRO A 32 8.45 -18.58 11.44
N GLY A 33 7.44 -18.07 10.72
CA GLY A 33 6.33 -17.29 11.26
C GLY A 33 4.95 -17.88 10.98
N GLY A 34 4.88 -19.06 10.33
CA GLY A 34 3.62 -19.74 10.03
C GLY A 34 3.77 -20.82 8.97
N SER A 35 2.65 -21.31 8.45
CA SER A 35 2.62 -22.36 7.44
C SER A 35 1.37 -22.34 6.57
N GLU A 36 1.45 -23.06 5.46
CA GLU A 36 0.34 -23.52 4.64
C GLU A 36 0.41 -25.05 4.55
N VAL A 37 -0.72 -25.73 4.75
CA VAL A 37 -0.83 -27.19 4.67
C VAL A 37 -1.87 -27.55 3.62
N VAL A 38 -1.43 -28.22 2.57
CA VAL A 38 -2.26 -28.64 1.44
C VAL A 38 -2.50 -30.13 1.51
N THR A 39 -3.76 -30.56 1.56
CA THR A 39 -4.16 -31.97 1.51
C THR A 39 -4.94 -32.25 0.23
N VAL A 40 -4.36 -33.02 -0.68
CA VAL A 40 -5.07 -33.56 -1.85
C VAL A 40 -5.75 -34.85 -1.43
N ARG A 41 -7.09 -34.86 -1.45
CA ARG A 41 -7.92 -35.99 -1.06
C ARG A 41 -8.01 -37.04 -2.16
N GLY A 42 -8.26 -38.28 -1.77
CA GLY A 42 -8.48 -39.39 -2.70
C GLY A 42 -9.62 -39.18 -3.72
N ASP A 43 -10.55 -38.27 -3.42
CA ASP A 43 -11.66 -37.88 -4.30
C ASP A 43 -11.36 -36.64 -5.19
N GLY A 44 -10.11 -36.18 -5.20
CA GLY A 44 -9.64 -35.03 -5.98
C GLY A 44 -9.95 -33.65 -5.37
N ARG A 45 -10.54 -33.57 -4.17
CA ARG A 45 -10.65 -32.30 -3.43
C ARG A 45 -9.28 -31.86 -2.91
N VAL A 46 -9.00 -30.57 -2.96
CA VAL A 46 -7.80 -29.97 -2.35
C VAL A 46 -8.24 -29.12 -1.17
N ASP A 47 -7.80 -29.51 0.03
CA ASP A 47 -8.03 -28.76 1.26
C ASP A 47 -6.76 -27.99 1.64
N VAL A 48 -6.91 -26.72 2.01
CA VAL A 48 -5.78 -25.88 2.49
C VAL A 48 -6.10 -25.32 3.87
N ASP A 49 -5.13 -25.40 4.79
CA ASP A 49 -5.13 -24.69 6.07
C ASP A 49 -3.88 -23.81 6.11
N MET A 50 -4.07 -22.49 6.18
CA MET A 50 -2.97 -21.53 6.18
C MET A 50 -3.12 -20.53 7.33
N SER A 51 -2.03 -20.37 8.08
CA SER A 51 -1.94 -19.44 9.20
C SER A 51 -0.50 -18.96 9.37
N TYR A 52 -0.29 -17.65 9.42
CA TYR A 52 1.01 -17.06 9.75
C TYR A 52 0.86 -15.76 10.53
N ARG A 53 1.91 -15.34 11.23
CA ARG A 53 1.98 -14.09 11.97
C ARG A 53 3.27 -13.33 11.66
N ASN A 54 3.14 -12.06 11.29
CA ASN A 54 4.21 -11.07 11.26
C ASN A 54 3.75 -9.86 12.11
N ASN A 55 4.59 -9.39 13.03
CA ASN A 55 4.22 -8.34 13.99
C ASN A 55 2.86 -8.66 14.70
N GLY A 56 2.70 -9.91 15.15
CA GLY A 56 1.49 -10.38 15.83
C GLY A 56 0.21 -10.46 14.98
N ARG A 57 0.29 -10.26 13.64
CA ARG A 57 -0.88 -10.21 12.74
C ARG A 57 -0.70 -11.12 11.54
N GLY A 58 -1.80 -11.59 10.98
CA GLY A 58 -1.79 -12.37 9.76
C GLY A 58 -3.09 -13.16 9.59
N PRO A 59 -3.31 -13.75 8.41
CA PRO A 59 -4.54 -14.42 8.10
C PRO A 59 -4.64 -15.78 8.80
N ASP A 60 -5.88 -16.25 8.93
CA ASP A 60 -6.21 -17.64 9.22
C ASP A 60 -7.25 -18.05 8.18
N ILE A 61 -6.89 -18.92 7.24
CA ILE A 61 -7.80 -19.34 6.15
C ILE A 61 -7.92 -20.84 6.07
N LYS A 62 -9.11 -21.28 5.69
CA LYS A 62 -9.42 -22.65 5.32
C LYS A 62 -10.05 -22.66 3.95
N GLU A 63 -9.48 -23.44 3.05
CA GLU A 63 -9.92 -23.51 1.66
C GLU A 63 -10.29 -24.91 1.25
N HIS A 64 -11.28 -24.99 0.36
CA HIS A 64 -11.70 -26.20 -0.31
C HIS A 64 -11.83 -25.91 -1.79
N SER A 65 -11.07 -26.64 -2.61
CA SER A 65 -11.11 -26.46 -4.06
C SER A 65 -11.21 -27.78 -4.82
N ARG A 66 -11.77 -27.70 -6.02
CA ARG A 66 -11.76 -28.76 -7.03
C ARG A 66 -11.41 -28.17 -8.37
N PHE A 67 -10.75 -28.97 -9.19
CA PHE A 67 -10.23 -28.55 -10.49
C PHE A 67 -10.84 -29.39 -11.61
N ALA A 68 -11.04 -28.77 -12.77
CA ALA A 68 -11.32 -29.46 -14.01
C ALA A 68 -10.01 -30.04 -14.60
N PRO A 69 -10.09 -30.96 -15.58
CA PRO A 69 -8.91 -31.49 -16.27
C PRO A 69 -8.06 -30.43 -16.98
N ASP A 70 -8.64 -29.29 -17.35
CA ASP A 70 -7.95 -28.13 -17.93
C ASP A 70 -7.20 -27.28 -16.88
N GLY A 71 -7.22 -27.70 -15.60
CA GLY A 71 -6.57 -27.01 -14.48
C GLY A 71 -7.38 -25.84 -13.91
N THR A 72 -8.52 -25.47 -14.50
CA THR A 72 -9.38 -24.39 -13.99
C THR A 72 -10.20 -24.85 -12.77
N LEU A 73 -10.58 -23.91 -11.90
CA LEU A 73 -11.45 -24.21 -10.77
C LEU A 73 -12.85 -24.62 -11.23
N THR A 74 -13.37 -25.70 -10.66
CA THR A 74 -14.80 -26.09 -10.75
C THR A 74 -15.56 -25.71 -9.48
N SER A 75 -14.89 -25.74 -8.33
CA SER A 75 -15.41 -25.19 -7.09
C SER A 75 -14.28 -24.60 -6.25
N PHE A 76 -14.56 -23.53 -5.54
CA PHE A 76 -13.69 -22.91 -4.55
C PHE A 76 -14.54 -22.40 -3.39
N GLU A 77 -14.10 -22.64 -2.17
CA GLU A 77 -14.66 -22.06 -0.95
C GLU A 77 -13.50 -21.68 -0.05
N VAL A 78 -13.53 -20.47 0.51
CA VAL A 78 -12.58 -19.99 1.51
C VAL A 78 -13.33 -19.34 2.67
N LYS A 79 -12.91 -19.69 3.88
CA LYS A 79 -13.40 -19.10 5.12
C LYS A 79 -12.26 -18.77 6.05
N GLY A 80 -12.38 -17.69 6.80
CA GLY A 80 -11.30 -17.29 7.67
C GLY A 80 -11.39 -15.89 8.25
N LYS A 81 -10.22 -15.38 8.60
CA LYS A 81 -10.02 -13.98 9.01
C LYS A 81 -8.85 -13.40 8.23
N SER A 82 -9.01 -12.14 7.83
CA SER A 82 -7.94 -11.34 7.25
C SER A 82 -6.88 -10.99 8.30
N THR A 83 -5.75 -10.42 7.85
CA THR A 83 -4.65 -9.94 8.71
C THR A 83 -5.09 -9.06 9.87
N PHE A 84 -6.15 -8.26 9.70
CA PHE A 84 -6.68 -7.32 10.71
C PHE A 84 -7.99 -7.80 11.36
N GLY A 85 -8.41 -9.02 11.07
CA GLY A 85 -9.51 -9.70 11.74
C GLY A 85 -10.88 -9.60 11.07
N ALA A 86 -10.99 -8.93 9.92
CA ALA A 86 -12.22 -8.93 9.13
C ALA A 86 -12.56 -10.37 8.66
N PRO A 87 -13.83 -10.77 8.65
CA PRO A 87 -14.22 -12.11 8.22
C PRO A 87 -13.93 -12.33 6.73
N ILE A 88 -13.59 -13.57 6.36
CA ILE A 88 -13.49 -14.04 4.98
C ILE A 88 -14.58 -15.10 4.77
N ASP A 89 -15.39 -14.94 3.74
CA ASP A 89 -16.39 -15.90 3.26
C ASP A 89 -16.58 -15.71 1.75
N GLU A 90 -15.96 -16.57 0.96
CA GLU A 90 -16.04 -16.54 -0.50
C GLU A 90 -16.25 -17.93 -1.07
N SER A 91 -17.08 -18.01 -2.10
CA SER A 91 -17.35 -19.24 -2.84
C SER A 91 -17.49 -18.98 -4.32
N TYR A 92 -17.06 -19.96 -5.10
CA TYR A 92 -17.18 -20.00 -6.55
C TYR A 92 -17.55 -21.40 -7.00
N THR A 93 -18.40 -21.49 -8.02
CA THR A 93 -18.78 -22.75 -8.67
C THR A 93 -18.86 -22.56 -10.18
N ARG A 94 -18.44 -23.58 -10.92
CA ARG A 94 -18.62 -23.68 -12.38
C ARG A 94 -19.31 -25.00 -12.70
N ASN A 95 -20.55 -24.90 -13.16
CA ASN A 95 -21.35 -26.04 -13.59
C ASN A 95 -21.62 -25.92 -15.09
N GLY A 96 -20.91 -26.71 -15.88
CA GLY A 96 -20.94 -26.61 -17.34
C GLY A 96 -20.50 -25.24 -17.84
N GLY A 97 -21.37 -24.56 -18.58
CA GLY A 97 -21.10 -23.23 -19.14
C GLY A 97 -21.45 -22.05 -18.22
N THR A 98 -21.80 -22.30 -16.95
CA THR A 98 -22.19 -21.23 -16.02
C THR A 98 -21.24 -21.19 -14.82
N ALA A 99 -20.62 -20.03 -14.60
CA ALA A 99 -19.82 -19.73 -13.42
C ALA A 99 -20.57 -18.76 -12.51
N ARG A 100 -20.51 -18.99 -11.20
CA ARG A 100 -21.12 -18.14 -10.17
C ARG A 100 -20.14 -17.94 -9.03
N TRP A 101 -20.07 -16.73 -8.52
CA TRP A 101 -19.29 -16.40 -7.34
C TRP A 101 -20.07 -15.52 -6.38
N ARG A 102 -19.72 -15.64 -5.11
CA ARG A 102 -20.18 -14.79 -4.02
C ARG A 102 -19.05 -14.68 -3.03
N SER A 103 -18.65 -13.45 -2.75
CA SER A 103 -17.76 -13.09 -1.66
C SER A 103 -18.46 -12.07 -0.75
N LEU A 104 -17.76 -11.64 0.28
CA LEU A 104 -18.18 -10.46 1.05
C LEU A 104 -17.89 -9.15 0.31
N ALA A 105 -17.05 -9.16 -0.73
CA ALA A 105 -16.71 -8.00 -1.53
C ALA A 105 -17.69 -7.79 -2.70
N ASP A 106 -18.15 -8.88 -3.32
CA ASP A 106 -18.95 -8.86 -4.55
C ASP A 106 -19.74 -10.16 -4.76
N ARG A 107 -20.56 -10.19 -5.81
CA ARG A 107 -21.21 -11.42 -6.29
C ARG A 107 -21.48 -11.30 -7.79
N GLY A 108 -21.53 -12.42 -8.49
CA GLY A 108 -21.88 -12.40 -9.90
C GLY A 108 -22.05 -13.78 -10.54
N GLU A 109 -22.44 -13.73 -11.79
CA GLU A 109 -22.65 -14.89 -12.66
C GLU A 109 -22.12 -14.55 -14.05
N ALA A 110 -21.48 -15.51 -14.70
CA ALA A 110 -20.96 -15.36 -16.05
C ALA A 110 -21.17 -16.65 -16.87
N THR A 111 -21.43 -16.48 -18.17
CA THR A 111 -21.40 -17.58 -19.12
C THR A 111 -19.96 -17.83 -19.57
N VAL A 112 -19.51 -19.08 -19.45
CA VAL A 112 -18.15 -19.54 -19.71
C VAL A 112 -18.17 -20.52 -20.87
N THR A 113 -17.65 -20.09 -22.02
CA THR A 113 -17.60 -20.89 -23.25
C THR A 113 -16.22 -21.48 -23.55
N ARG A 114 -15.20 -21.09 -22.77
CA ARG A 114 -13.80 -21.53 -22.87
C ARG A 114 -13.17 -21.61 -21.48
N ALA A 115 -11.93 -22.07 -21.35
CA ALA A 115 -11.22 -22.05 -20.08
C ALA A 115 -11.16 -20.60 -19.51
N VAL A 116 -11.36 -20.49 -18.20
CA VAL A 116 -11.37 -19.22 -17.49
C VAL A 116 -10.79 -19.42 -16.09
N ALA A 117 -9.94 -18.50 -15.66
CA ALA A 117 -9.40 -18.48 -14.30
C ALA A 117 -10.37 -17.71 -13.40
N TYR A 118 -10.76 -18.29 -12.27
CA TYR A 118 -11.38 -17.53 -11.20
C TYR A 118 -10.28 -16.91 -10.34
N VAL A 119 -10.30 -15.60 -10.15
CA VAL A 119 -9.33 -14.89 -9.30
C VAL A 119 -9.98 -14.58 -7.96
N PRO A 120 -9.75 -15.35 -6.89
CA PRO A 120 -10.37 -15.11 -5.58
C PRO A 120 -9.92 -13.78 -4.95
N VAL A 121 -10.73 -13.21 -4.05
CA VAL A 121 -10.38 -11.97 -3.32
C VAL A 121 -9.35 -12.26 -2.23
N ASP A 122 -9.58 -13.34 -1.50
CA ASP A 122 -8.67 -13.87 -0.48
C ASP A 122 -8.37 -15.32 -0.83
N SER A 123 -7.09 -15.69 -0.87
CA SER A 123 -6.74 -17.09 -1.06
C SER A 123 -5.38 -17.52 -0.49
N SER A 124 -5.17 -18.83 -0.47
CA SER A 124 -3.90 -19.48 -0.20
C SER A 124 -2.93 -19.34 -1.36
N PHE A 125 -1.65 -19.58 -1.08
CA PHE A 125 -0.62 -19.55 -2.12
C PHE A 125 -0.86 -20.63 -3.18
N THR A 126 -1.51 -21.74 -2.81
CA THR A 126 -1.88 -22.83 -3.73
C THR A 126 -2.93 -22.42 -4.76
N ALA A 127 -3.87 -21.53 -4.42
CA ALA A 127 -4.86 -21.03 -5.38
C ALA A 127 -4.19 -20.22 -6.51
N ASN A 128 -3.19 -19.39 -6.17
CA ASN A 128 -2.41 -18.63 -7.15
C ASN A 128 -1.64 -19.55 -8.12
N ALA A 129 -1.07 -20.66 -7.63
CA ALA A 129 -0.44 -21.66 -8.48
C ALA A 129 -1.40 -22.30 -9.49
N ALA A 130 -2.68 -22.43 -9.14
CA ALA A 130 -3.69 -22.98 -10.04
C ALA A 130 -4.00 -22.06 -11.23
N ILE A 131 -4.00 -20.75 -11.02
CA ILE A 131 -4.17 -19.74 -12.08
C ILE A 131 -3.06 -19.91 -13.12
N VAL A 132 -1.81 -20.07 -12.66
CA VAL A 132 -0.66 -20.28 -13.54
C VAL A 132 -0.80 -21.55 -14.35
N ARG A 133 -1.14 -22.68 -13.70
CA ARG A 133 -1.37 -23.96 -14.39
C ARG A 133 -2.42 -23.86 -15.48
N ALA A 134 -3.57 -23.26 -15.17
CA ALA A 134 -4.66 -23.10 -16.12
C ALA A 134 -4.22 -22.25 -17.33
N ALA A 135 -3.51 -21.15 -17.08
CA ALA A 135 -3.01 -20.30 -18.17
C ALA A 135 -1.99 -21.03 -19.06
N LEU A 136 -1.10 -21.85 -18.50
CA LEU A 136 -0.11 -22.62 -19.28
C LEU A 136 -0.74 -23.67 -20.21
N GLY A 137 -1.99 -24.08 -19.94
CA GLY A 137 -2.77 -24.95 -20.83
C GLY A 137 -3.39 -24.21 -22.02
N GLU A 138 -3.42 -22.88 -22.01
CA GLU A 138 -4.10 -22.06 -23.00
C GLU A 138 -3.15 -21.45 -24.05
N PRO A 139 -3.64 -21.16 -25.27
CA PRO A 139 -2.83 -20.56 -26.33
C PRO A 139 -2.15 -19.26 -25.89
N GLY A 140 -0.83 -19.20 -26.05
CA GLY A 140 -0.02 -18.02 -25.71
C GLY A 140 0.11 -17.77 -24.21
N ASN A 141 -0.23 -18.75 -23.36
CA ASN A 141 -0.26 -18.62 -21.90
C ASN A 141 -1.18 -17.50 -21.41
N ARG A 142 -2.31 -17.29 -22.10
CA ARG A 142 -3.29 -16.24 -21.81
C ARG A 142 -4.63 -16.88 -21.47
N ILE A 143 -5.21 -16.46 -20.35
CA ILE A 143 -6.49 -16.98 -19.88
C ILE A 143 -7.41 -15.83 -19.48
N ALA A 144 -8.69 -15.93 -19.87
CA ALA A 144 -9.69 -14.98 -19.37
C ALA A 144 -9.82 -15.12 -17.85
N ALA A 145 -10.08 -14.02 -17.16
CA ALA A 145 -10.28 -14.00 -15.72
C ALA A 145 -11.74 -13.68 -15.37
N LEU A 146 -12.24 -14.30 -14.30
CA LEU A 146 -13.46 -13.91 -13.62
C LEU A 146 -13.12 -13.14 -12.35
N PRO A 147 -13.86 -12.06 -12.05
CA PRO A 147 -15.07 -11.60 -12.74
C PRO A 147 -14.84 -10.79 -14.02
N GLY A 148 -13.59 -10.43 -14.32
CA GLY A 148 -13.23 -9.78 -15.58
C GLY A 148 -11.74 -9.66 -15.78
N GLY A 149 -11.34 -9.30 -17.00
CA GLY A 149 -9.95 -9.14 -17.41
C GLY A 149 -9.37 -10.40 -18.07
N GLU A 150 -8.07 -10.34 -18.31
CA GLU A 150 -7.29 -11.42 -18.88
C GLU A 150 -5.93 -11.47 -18.19
N LEU A 151 -5.48 -12.69 -17.88
CA LEU A 151 -4.20 -12.94 -17.25
C LEU A 151 -3.22 -13.46 -18.29
N THR A 152 -1.99 -12.96 -18.25
CA THR A 152 -0.88 -13.46 -19.06
C THR A 152 0.17 -14.07 -18.16
N VAL A 153 0.59 -15.30 -18.46
CA VAL A 153 1.64 -16.01 -17.72
C VAL A 153 2.90 -16.10 -18.56
N ARG A 154 4.00 -15.61 -17.98
CA ARG A 154 5.33 -15.67 -18.60
C ARG A 154 6.24 -16.55 -17.77
N LYS A 155 6.82 -17.59 -18.38
CA LYS A 155 7.96 -18.29 -17.79
C LYS A 155 9.17 -17.35 -17.81
N VAL A 156 9.70 -17.05 -16.63
CA VAL A 156 10.80 -16.10 -16.44
C VAL A 156 12.13 -16.85 -16.52
N LEU A 157 12.29 -17.91 -15.74
CA LEU A 157 13.47 -18.76 -15.75
C LEU A 157 13.17 -20.17 -15.22
N GLU A 158 14.14 -21.07 -15.37
CA GLU A 158 14.11 -22.43 -14.82
C GLU A 158 15.45 -22.76 -14.18
N ARG A 159 15.42 -23.52 -13.07
CA ARG A 159 16.61 -23.94 -12.32
C ARG A 159 16.43 -25.36 -11.78
N ARG A 160 17.55 -26.03 -11.55
CA ARG A 160 17.60 -27.24 -10.72
C ARG A 160 18.19 -26.85 -9.37
N LEU A 161 17.50 -27.22 -8.30
CA LEU A 161 17.93 -27.00 -6.93
C LEU A 161 18.35 -28.31 -6.29
N GLU A 162 19.31 -28.24 -5.38
CA GLU A 162 19.83 -29.38 -4.62
C GLU A 162 19.77 -29.05 -3.13
N SER A 163 19.25 -29.97 -2.32
CA SER A 163 19.18 -29.85 -0.85
C SER A 163 19.52 -31.20 -0.23
N GLY A 164 20.79 -31.38 0.15
CA GLY A 164 21.31 -32.68 0.59
C GLY A 164 21.21 -33.72 -0.53
N ALA A 165 20.44 -34.79 -0.31
CA ALA A 165 20.17 -35.81 -1.34
C ALA A 165 18.97 -35.50 -2.24
N GLN A 166 18.22 -34.43 -1.94
CA GLN A 166 17.04 -34.03 -2.71
C GLN A 166 17.45 -33.17 -3.91
N ASN A 167 16.78 -33.35 -5.04
CA ASN A 167 16.89 -32.46 -6.20
C ASN A 167 15.49 -32.14 -6.74
N ALA A 168 15.29 -30.91 -7.19
CA ALA A 168 14.04 -30.45 -7.77
C ALA A 168 14.31 -29.56 -8.98
N ALA A 169 13.61 -29.80 -10.09
CA ALA A 169 13.50 -28.83 -11.17
C ALA A 169 12.39 -27.84 -10.81
N VAL A 170 12.67 -26.54 -10.91
CA VAL A 170 11.73 -25.47 -10.56
C VAL A 170 11.78 -24.36 -11.60
N ALA A 171 10.65 -23.69 -11.81
CA ALA A 171 10.54 -22.57 -12.73
C ALA A 171 9.82 -21.40 -12.09
N LEU A 172 10.34 -20.20 -12.35
CA LEU A 172 9.73 -18.94 -11.95
C LEU A 172 8.78 -18.48 -13.06
N TYR A 173 7.55 -18.16 -12.69
CA TYR A 173 6.55 -17.56 -13.56
C TYR A 173 6.15 -16.19 -13.06
N ALA A 174 5.86 -15.28 -14.00
CA ALA A 174 5.26 -13.98 -13.74
C ALA A 174 3.82 -13.97 -14.28
N VAL A 175 2.88 -13.49 -13.47
CA VAL A 175 1.46 -13.34 -13.82
C VAL A 175 1.16 -11.85 -13.98
N LEU A 176 0.73 -11.44 -15.17
CA LEU A 176 0.33 -10.06 -15.46
C LEU A 176 -1.19 -9.95 -15.55
N GLY A 177 -1.71 -8.77 -15.16
CA GLY A 177 -3.15 -8.48 -15.20
C GLY A 177 -3.93 -8.91 -13.96
N ILE A 178 -3.24 -9.47 -12.95
CA ILE A 178 -3.82 -9.82 -11.64
C ILE A 178 -3.63 -8.69 -10.63
N ASP A 179 -2.49 -8.00 -10.66
CA ASP A 179 -2.19 -6.82 -9.86
C ASP A 179 -1.63 -5.69 -10.76
N THR A 180 -1.43 -4.51 -10.18
CA THR A 180 -0.71 -3.35 -10.74
C THR A 180 0.75 -3.65 -11.08
N GLN A 181 1.30 -4.74 -10.55
CA GLN A 181 2.62 -5.28 -10.86
C GLN A 181 2.56 -6.79 -11.16
N PRO A 182 3.59 -7.37 -11.79
CA PRO A 182 3.62 -8.82 -12.02
C PRO A 182 3.72 -9.60 -10.70
N ASP A 183 2.87 -10.61 -10.54
CA ASP A 183 2.98 -11.56 -9.44
C ASP A 183 3.95 -12.69 -9.79
N PHE A 184 4.89 -12.97 -8.90
CA PHE A 184 5.94 -13.96 -9.11
C PHE A 184 5.71 -15.22 -8.27
N ILE A 185 5.86 -16.38 -8.91
CA ILE A 185 5.61 -17.67 -8.29
C ILE A 185 6.53 -18.76 -8.84
N TRP A 186 7.09 -19.54 -7.93
CA TRP A 186 7.93 -20.70 -8.25
C TRP A 186 7.09 -21.95 -8.25
N LEU A 187 7.09 -22.67 -9.36
CA LEU A 187 6.44 -23.96 -9.50
C LEU A 187 7.45 -25.06 -9.78
N THR A 188 7.08 -26.30 -9.50
CA THR A 188 7.89 -27.46 -9.90
C THR A 188 7.91 -27.64 -11.42
N GLY A 189 8.98 -28.23 -11.96
CA GLY A 189 9.18 -28.47 -13.39
C GLY A 189 8.47 -29.71 -13.94
N GLU A 190 7.44 -30.20 -13.25
CA GLU A 190 6.69 -31.41 -13.62
C GLU A 190 5.59 -31.09 -14.66
N ALA A 191 5.04 -32.13 -15.30
CA ALA A 191 3.94 -31.98 -16.27
C ALA A 191 2.68 -31.32 -15.66
N ASN A 192 2.49 -31.44 -14.35
CA ASN A 192 1.47 -30.74 -13.58
C ASN A 192 2.15 -29.92 -12.47
N PRO A 193 2.56 -28.67 -12.75
CA PRO A 193 3.46 -27.94 -11.87
C PRO A 193 2.71 -27.46 -10.63
N ARG A 194 3.17 -27.89 -9.44
CA ARG A 194 2.62 -27.45 -8.14
C ARG A 194 3.39 -26.25 -7.61
N LEU A 195 2.82 -25.55 -6.63
CA LEU A 195 3.54 -24.54 -5.87
C LEU A 195 4.83 -25.16 -5.29
N PHE A 196 5.95 -24.48 -5.47
CA PHE A 196 7.22 -24.82 -4.82
C PHE A 196 7.63 -23.73 -3.84
N ALA A 197 7.52 -22.47 -4.28
CA ALA A 197 7.73 -21.33 -3.41
C ALA A 197 6.99 -20.07 -3.90
N LEU A 198 6.71 -19.16 -2.97
CA LEU A 198 6.37 -17.78 -3.25
C LEU A 198 7.37 -16.91 -2.49
N VAL A 199 8.01 -15.98 -3.19
CA VAL A 199 9.02 -15.11 -2.61
C VAL A 199 8.60 -13.66 -2.79
N VAL A 200 8.50 -12.94 -1.67
CA VAL A 200 8.34 -11.50 -1.60
C VAL A 200 9.68 -10.93 -1.14
N PRO A 201 10.54 -10.46 -2.08
CA PRO A 201 11.90 -10.07 -1.75
C PRO A 201 11.98 -9.04 -0.63
N GLY A 202 12.88 -9.25 0.34
CA GLY A 202 13.05 -8.38 1.51
C GLY A 202 11.95 -8.49 2.58
N PHE A 203 10.91 -9.31 2.37
CA PHE A 203 9.80 -9.42 3.31
C PHE A 203 9.55 -10.85 3.78
N ALA A 204 9.17 -11.76 2.87
CA ALA A 204 8.73 -13.09 3.22
C ALA A 204 9.10 -14.13 2.16
N ARG A 205 9.35 -15.37 2.62
CA ARG A 205 9.57 -16.53 1.76
C ARG A 205 8.66 -17.65 2.21
N ILE A 206 7.85 -18.15 1.30
CA ILE A 206 6.99 -19.31 1.49
C ILE A 206 7.61 -20.44 0.68
N VAL A 207 8.06 -21.50 1.34
CA VAL A 207 8.84 -22.56 0.69
C VAL A 207 8.33 -23.93 1.10
N GLU A 208 8.28 -24.88 0.17
CA GLU A 208 7.96 -26.29 0.44
C GLU A 208 8.86 -26.82 1.57
N GLN A 209 8.28 -27.51 2.55
CA GLN A 209 8.99 -28.00 3.73
C GLN A 209 10.12 -28.96 3.32
N GLY A 210 11.31 -28.76 3.89
CA GLY A 210 12.55 -29.45 3.51
C GLY A 210 13.43 -28.65 2.53
N TRP A 211 12.89 -27.58 1.94
CA TRP A 211 13.60 -26.69 1.03
C TRP A 211 13.87 -25.29 1.60
N GLU A 212 13.63 -25.06 2.89
CA GLU A 212 13.79 -23.74 3.53
C GLU A 212 15.19 -23.15 3.32
N GLY A 213 16.23 -24.00 3.29
CA GLY A 213 17.61 -23.60 3.03
C GLY A 213 17.84 -23.02 1.62
N GLN A 214 16.97 -23.31 0.65
CA GLN A 214 17.04 -22.76 -0.71
C GLN A 214 16.29 -21.42 -0.85
N GLY A 215 15.56 -20.96 0.18
CA GLY A 215 14.77 -19.74 0.09
C GLY A 215 15.57 -18.50 -0.31
N ALA A 216 16.80 -18.35 0.19
CA ALA A 216 17.68 -17.23 -0.17
C ALA A 216 18.16 -17.28 -1.62
N GLU A 217 18.43 -18.48 -2.16
CA GLU A 217 18.86 -18.63 -3.55
C GLU A 217 17.70 -18.37 -4.52
N LEU A 218 16.49 -18.85 -4.19
CA LEU A 218 15.27 -18.53 -4.94
C LEU A 218 15.04 -17.01 -5.00
N GLU A 219 15.15 -16.33 -3.86
CA GLU A 219 15.02 -14.87 -3.80
C GLU A 219 16.07 -14.17 -4.66
N ARG A 220 17.34 -14.58 -4.55
CA ARG A 220 18.43 -14.01 -5.36
C ARG A 220 18.18 -14.16 -6.86
N LEU A 221 17.76 -15.36 -7.29
CA LEU A 221 17.46 -15.66 -8.70
C LEU A 221 16.27 -14.85 -9.21
N GLN A 222 15.21 -14.73 -8.41
CA GLN A 222 14.03 -13.95 -8.74
C GLN A 222 14.38 -12.46 -8.85
N VAL A 223 15.05 -11.90 -7.85
CA VAL A 223 15.49 -10.49 -7.85
C VAL A 223 16.35 -10.16 -9.07
N GLN A 224 17.25 -11.07 -9.46
CA GLN A 224 18.06 -10.89 -10.67
C GLN A 224 17.19 -10.83 -11.92
N ALA A 225 16.22 -11.73 -12.05
CA ALA A 225 15.34 -11.79 -13.21
C ALA A 225 14.39 -10.57 -13.31
N GLU A 226 13.88 -10.11 -12.17
CA GLU A 226 13.10 -8.89 -12.06
C GLU A 226 13.93 -7.67 -12.50
N HIS A 227 15.17 -7.56 -12.02
CA HIS A 227 16.08 -6.48 -12.42
C HIS A 227 16.37 -6.49 -13.93
N GLU A 228 16.66 -7.66 -14.53
CA GLU A 228 16.89 -7.77 -15.98
C GLU A 228 15.67 -7.32 -16.79
N TRP A 229 14.46 -7.64 -16.30
CA TRP A 229 13.22 -7.16 -16.91
C TRP A 229 13.11 -5.63 -16.81
N LEU A 230 13.20 -5.08 -15.59
CA LEU A 230 13.07 -3.64 -15.34
C LEU A 230 14.13 -2.84 -16.11
N ARG A 231 15.34 -3.37 -16.25
CA ARG A 231 16.38 -2.80 -17.11
C ARG A 231 15.99 -2.78 -18.59
N GLY A 232 15.39 -3.85 -19.08
CA GLY A 232 14.80 -3.89 -20.41
C GLY A 232 13.73 -2.80 -20.61
N LEU A 233 12.91 -2.54 -19.59
CA LEU A 233 11.92 -1.46 -19.61
C LEU A 233 12.59 -0.09 -19.59
N ALA A 234 13.63 0.11 -18.77
CA ALA A 234 14.38 1.36 -18.71
C ALA A 234 14.96 1.75 -20.07
N VAL A 235 15.59 0.79 -20.77
CA VAL A 235 16.12 1.00 -22.13
C VAL A 235 15.01 1.32 -23.11
N LYS A 236 13.86 0.62 -23.03
CA LYS A 236 12.76 0.75 -23.98
C LYS A 236 11.97 2.06 -23.81
N LEU A 237 11.79 2.53 -22.57
CA LEU A 237 10.88 3.63 -22.23
C LEU A 237 11.58 4.98 -22.05
N ALA A 238 12.89 5.01 -21.82
CA ALA A 238 13.61 6.27 -21.61
C ALA A 238 13.81 7.04 -22.93
N HIS A 239 13.23 8.24 -23.00
CA HIS A 239 13.46 9.19 -24.10
C HIS A 239 14.53 10.22 -23.69
N ARG A 240 15.71 10.14 -24.31
CA ARG A 240 16.82 11.08 -24.06
C ARG A 240 16.79 12.19 -25.11
N ALA A 241 16.50 13.42 -24.68
CA ALA A 241 16.54 14.61 -25.53
C ALA A 241 17.92 15.29 -25.45
N ALA A 242 18.36 15.90 -26.56
CA ALA A 242 19.59 16.68 -26.59
C ALA A 242 19.40 18.04 -25.89
N ASP A 243 20.39 18.44 -25.09
CA ASP A 243 20.42 19.75 -24.43
C ASP A 243 20.88 20.87 -25.38
N PRO A 244 20.41 22.12 -25.21
CA PRO A 244 19.33 22.53 -24.29
C PRO A 244 17.95 22.06 -24.77
N ILE A 245 17.07 21.73 -23.83
CA ILE A 245 15.67 21.39 -24.08
C ILE A 245 14.81 22.64 -23.86
N LEU A 246 13.94 22.95 -24.82
CA LEU A 246 12.92 23.99 -24.71
C LEU A 246 11.54 23.35 -24.53
N ILE A 247 10.86 23.59 -23.41
CA ILE A 247 9.44 23.30 -23.22
C ILE A 247 8.68 24.58 -23.54
N ARG A 248 8.04 24.65 -24.71
CA ARG A 248 7.39 25.86 -25.20
C ARG A 248 5.92 25.93 -24.79
N ASN A 249 5.40 27.15 -24.64
CA ASN A 249 3.97 27.44 -24.49
C ASN A 249 3.29 26.62 -23.38
N VAL A 250 3.77 26.79 -22.16
CA VAL A 250 3.20 26.19 -20.94
C VAL A 250 2.74 27.27 -19.96
N ARG A 251 1.82 26.94 -19.06
CA ARG A 251 1.45 27.77 -17.90
C ARG A 251 2.12 27.21 -16.66
N VAL A 252 3.09 27.93 -16.10
CA VAL A 252 3.83 27.44 -14.93
C VAL A 252 3.00 27.64 -13.66
N PHE A 253 2.83 26.59 -12.86
CA PHE A 253 2.24 26.67 -11.53
C PHE A 253 3.30 27.12 -10.52
N ASP A 254 3.07 28.30 -9.95
CA ASP A 254 3.84 28.89 -8.86
C ASP A 254 3.25 28.38 -7.54
N SER A 255 3.87 27.33 -6.99
CA SER A 255 3.37 26.62 -5.80
C SER A 255 3.50 27.44 -4.53
N GLU A 256 4.44 28.39 -4.45
CA GLU A 256 4.64 29.26 -3.29
C GLU A 256 3.48 30.25 -3.13
N HIS A 257 2.96 30.76 -4.26
CA HIS A 257 1.86 31.74 -4.27
C HIS A 257 0.52 31.15 -4.76
N ALA A 258 0.47 29.83 -4.98
CA ALA A 258 -0.70 29.09 -5.48
C ALA A 258 -1.37 29.73 -6.72
N ARG A 259 -0.58 30.15 -7.72
CA ARG A 259 -1.09 30.81 -8.94
C ARG A 259 -0.53 30.21 -10.23
N LEU A 260 -1.24 30.40 -11.34
CA LEU A 260 -0.76 30.07 -12.68
C LEU A 260 -0.18 31.31 -13.37
N LEU A 261 1.05 31.19 -13.86
CA LEU A 261 1.65 32.22 -14.69
C LEU A 261 1.02 32.24 -16.10
N PRO A 262 1.03 33.40 -16.80
CA PRO A 262 0.74 33.46 -18.24
C PRO A 262 1.67 32.55 -19.04
N SER A 263 1.38 32.33 -20.33
CA SER A 263 2.17 31.42 -21.17
C SER A 263 3.68 31.74 -21.12
N ARG A 264 4.47 30.69 -20.85
CA ARG A 264 5.92 30.70 -20.69
C ARG A 264 6.57 29.69 -21.62
N ASP A 265 7.83 29.97 -21.92
CA ASP A 265 8.79 29.00 -22.44
C ASP A 265 9.82 28.68 -21.35
N VAL A 266 10.12 27.40 -21.15
CA VAL A 266 11.02 26.90 -20.09
C VAL A 266 12.21 26.21 -20.72
N TYR A 267 13.41 26.70 -20.43
CA TYR A 267 14.66 26.10 -20.87
C TYR A 267 15.21 25.18 -19.79
N VAL A 268 15.57 23.97 -20.19
CA VAL A 268 16.29 23.00 -19.37
C VAL A 268 17.65 22.76 -19.99
N TYR A 269 18.70 22.77 -19.17
CA TYR A 269 20.06 22.48 -19.60
C TYR A 269 20.74 21.61 -18.56
N ARG A 270 21.26 20.45 -18.98
CA ARG A 270 21.95 19.48 -18.11
C ARG A 270 21.13 19.10 -16.88
N GLY A 271 19.84 18.83 -17.10
CA GLY A 271 18.91 18.42 -16.05
C GLY A 271 18.48 19.52 -15.06
N ARG A 272 18.77 20.80 -15.34
CA ARG A 272 18.36 21.94 -14.51
C ARG A 272 17.54 22.94 -15.29
N ILE A 273 16.55 23.56 -14.64
CA ILE A 273 15.82 24.70 -15.20
C ILE A 273 16.81 25.86 -15.34
N ALA A 274 17.09 26.25 -16.58
CA ALA A 274 18.02 27.31 -16.92
C ALA A 274 17.33 28.69 -17.01
N ALA A 275 16.09 28.72 -17.50
CA ALA A 275 15.30 29.95 -17.59
C ALA A 275 13.79 29.66 -17.72
N ILE A 276 12.98 30.59 -17.23
CA ILE A 276 11.54 30.68 -17.48
C ILE A 276 11.27 32.07 -18.07
N VAL A 277 10.80 32.15 -19.31
CA VAL A 277 10.64 33.41 -20.04
C VAL A 277 9.20 33.54 -20.58
N PRO A 278 8.71 34.76 -20.90
CA PRO A 278 7.46 34.91 -21.65
C PRO A 278 7.49 34.08 -22.94
N ALA A 279 6.36 33.44 -23.28
CA ALA A 279 6.27 32.66 -24.50
C ALA A 279 6.56 33.52 -25.73
N GLY A 280 7.36 32.99 -26.66
CA GLY A 280 7.75 33.70 -27.89
C GLY A 280 8.80 34.79 -27.69
N ALA A 281 9.42 34.89 -26.51
CA ALA A 281 10.65 35.67 -26.34
C ALA A 281 11.73 35.16 -27.30
N ALA A 282 12.67 36.03 -27.69
CA ALA A 282 13.73 35.70 -28.66
C ALA A 282 14.39 34.35 -28.32
N ALA A 283 14.28 33.40 -29.26
CA ALA A 283 14.71 32.04 -29.04
C ALA A 283 16.21 31.99 -28.77
N ARG A 284 16.60 31.25 -27.73
CA ARG A 284 17.97 30.72 -27.63
C ARG A 284 17.97 29.38 -28.35
N ASP A 285 19.05 29.08 -29.07
CA ASP A 285 19.19 27.81 -29.78
C ASP A 285 18.95 26.65 -28.81
N ALA A 286 17.91 25.87 -29.07
CA ALA A 286 17.57 24.65 -28.34
C ALA A 286 17.82 23.46 -29.25
N ALA A 287 18.49 22.43 -28.73
CA ALA A 287 18.73 21.20 -29.48
C ALA A 287 17.47 20.32 -29.54
N SER A 288 16.60 20.43 -28.53
CA SER A 288 15.32 19.72 -28.48
C SER A 288 14.19 20.67 -28.09
N THR A 289 12.99 20.43 -28.61
CA THR A 289 11.80 21.20 -28.25
C THR A 289 10.62 20.28 -27.94
N VAL A 290 9.93 20.57 -26.84
CA VAL A 290 8.67 19.96 -26.42
C VAL A 290 7.58 21.03 -26.51
N GLU A 291 6.46 20.73 -27.19
CA GLU A 291 5.32 21.64 -27.25
C GLU A 291 4.36 21.38 -26.09
N GLY A 292 4.16 22.38 -25.23
CA GLY A 292 3.24 22.34 -24.11
C GLY A 292 1.77 22.49 -24.51
N ALA A 293 1.47 23.21 -25.59
CA ALA A 293 0.13 23.55 -26.09
C ALA A 293 -0.78 24.16 -25.03
N GLY A 294 -0.24 25.04 -24.18
CA GLY A 294 -0.97 25.71 -23.09
C GLY A 294 -1.22 24.84 -21.86
N ARG A 295 -0.65 23.62 -21.79
CA ARG A 295 -0.71 22.76 -20.60
C ARG A 295 -0.07 23.44 -19.39
N VAL A 296 -0.48 23.01 -18.21
CA VAL A 296 0.13 23.45 -16.95
C VAL A 296 1.42 22.66 -16.71
N LEU A 297 2.49 23.38 -16.41
CA LEU A 297 3.75 22.81 -15.94
C LEU A 297 3.86 23.09 -14.44
N MET A 298 3.86 22.04 -13.62
CA MET A 298 4.02 22.14 -12.18
C MET A 298 5.31 21.45 -11.74
N PRO A 299 5.86 21.80 -10.55
CA PRO A 299 6.83 20.94 -9.89
C PRO A 299 6.29 19.51 -9.78
N ALA A 300 7.17 18.53 -9.98
CA ALA A 300 6.80 17.13 -9.82
C ALA A 300 6.40 16.81 -8.37
N LEU A 301 5.59 15.76 -8.20
CA LEU A 301 5.10 15.34 -6.89
C LEU A 301 6.19 14.63 -6.08
N PHE A 302 6.11 14.78 -4.76
CA PHE A 302 6.98 14.12 -3.79
C PHE A 302 6.11 13.21 -2.93
N ASP A 303 6.38 11.91 -2.93
CA ASP A 303 5.74 10.99 -1.99
C ASP A 303 6.50 11.03 -0.66
N MET A 304 5.83 11.49 0.39
CA MET A 304 6.45 11.68 1.69
C MET A 304 6.42 10.43 2.57
N HIS A 305 5.67 9.38 2.18
CA HIS A 305 5.56 8.16 2.97
C HIS A 305 5.40 6.92 2.09
N ALA A 306 6.49 6.53 1.44
CA ALA A 306 6.54 5.31 0.64
C ALA A 306 7.20 4.15 1.40
N HIS A 307 6.90 2.94 0.95
CA HIS A 307 7.65 1.73 1.25
C HIS A 307 8.01 1.11 -0.09
N GLU A 308 9.27 1.29 -0.51
CA GLU A 308 9.65 1.09 -1.90
C GLU A 308 9.98 -0.36 -2.25
N ASP A 309 9.57 -0.77 -3.45
CA ASP A 309 10.06 -1.98 -4.09
C ASP A 309 10.48 -1.66 -5.53
N THR A 310 10.95 -2.65 -6.28
CA THR A 310 11.46 -2.37 -7.64
C THR A 310 10.37 -2.09 -8.68
N TRP A 311 9.13 -2.49 -8.43
CA TRP A 311 8.01 -2.40 -9.37
C TRP A 311 7.15 -1.17 -9.13
N ASN A 312 6.87 -0.81 -7.88
CA ASN A 312 6.07 0.37 -7.55
C ASN A 312 6.73 1.69 -8.04
N LEU A 313 8.06 1.75 -8.09
CA LEU A 313 8.84 2.91 -8.53
C LEU A 313 8.51 3.35 -9.96
N LEU A 314 8.25 2.38 -10.86
CA LEU A 314 7.85 2.69 -12.23
C LEU A 314 6.46 3.34 -12.27
N LEU A 315 5.53 2.87 -11.44
CA LEU A 315 4.18 3.41 -11.33
C LEU A 315 4.18 4.82 -10.73
N GLN A 316 5.06 5.08 -9.76
CA GLN A 316 5.26 6.42 -9.19
C GLN A 316 5.65 7.45 -10.25
N ILE A 317 6.56 7.10 -11.16
CA ILE A 317 6.91 7.96 -12.30
C ILE A 317 5.69 8.20 -13.20
N GLY A 318 4.88 7.16 -13.46
CA GLY A 318 3.61 7.29 -14.18
C GLY A 318 2.60 8.22 -13.49
N GLY A 319 2.60 8.24 -12.16
CA GLY A 319 1.80 9.14 -11.33
C GLY A 319 2.38 10.56 -11.16
N GLY A 320 3.53 10.87 -11.78
CA GLY A 320 4.17 12.18 -11.69
C GLY A 320 5.01 12.40 -10.42
N VAL A 321 5.30 11.34 -9.66
CA VAL A 321 6.19 11.38 -8.51
C VAL A 321 7.63 11.18 -8.96
N THR A 322 8.51 12.14 -8.65
CA THR A 322 9.94 12.07 -9.03
C THR A 322 10.89 11.99 -7.84
N THR A 323 10.36 12.13 -6.63
CA THR A 323 11.10 11.95 -5.38
C THR A 323 10.18 11.25 -4.39
N SER A 324 10.70 10.28 -3.67
CA SER A 324 9.97 9.61 -2.60
C SER A 324 10.83 9.51 -1.35
N ARG A 325 10.17 9.47 -0.19
CA ARG A 325 10.79 9.20 1.10
C ARG A 325 10.39 7.79 1.52
N ASP A 326 11.35 6.87 1.47
CA ASP A 326 11.15 5.50 1.96
C ASP A 326 11.20 5.51 3.48
N MET A 327 10.11 5.10 4.12
CA MET A 327 9.91 5.15 5.56
C MET A 327 10.24 3.82 6.24
N GLY A 328 11.24 3.09 5.74
CA GLY A 328 11.77 1.89 6.35
C GLY A 328 11.61 0.66 5.47
N ASN A 329 12.72 -0.05 5.27
CA ASN A 329 12.88 -1.14 4.33
C ASN A 329 14.13 -1.97 4.67
N ASP A 330 14.29 -3.15 4.07
CA ASP A 330 15.56 -3.87 4.19
C ASP A 330 16.73 -2.99 3.68
N ASN A 331 17.69 -2.73 4.57
CA ASN A 331 18.76 -1.76 4.32
C ASN A 331 19.62 -2.15 3.12
N THR A 332 19.91 -3.44 2.95
CA THR A 332 20.75 -3.90 1.84
C THR A 332 20.01 -3.76 0.52
N ARG A 333 18.74 -4.19 0.50
CA ARG A 333 17.87 -4.11 -0.66
C ARG A 333 17.63 -2.68 -1.10
N LEU A 334 17.31 -1.77 -0.18
CA LEU A 334 17.04 -0.38 -0.51
C LEU A 334 18.28 0.31 -1.11
N GLN A 335 19.47 0.08 -0.54
CA GLN A 335 20.72 0.62 -1.09
C GLN A 335 21.04 0.07 -2.49
N GLN A 336 20.72 -1.21 -2.75
CA GLN A 336 20.82 -1.78 -4.10
C GLN A 336 19.85 -1.10 -5.08
N ILE A 337 18.59 -0.89 -4.68
CA ILE A 337 17.58 -0.19 -5.50
C ILE A 337 18.04 1.23 -5.82
N ILE A 338 18.51 1.98 -4.82
CA ILE A 338 19.05 3.35 -5.00
C ILE A 338 20.23 3.33 -5.98
N SER A 339 21.16 2.39 -5.84
CA SER A 339 22.30 2.26 -6.74
C SER A 339 21.86 1.98 -8.19
N GLN A 340 20.84 1.15 -8.40
CA GLN A 340 20.29 0.85 -9.72
C GLN A 340 19.59 2.07 -10.34
N LEU A 341 18.88 2.87 -9.54
CA LEU A 341 18.27 4.13 -9.97
C LEU A 341 19.33 5.16 -10.36
N ASP A 342 20.35 5.36 -9.53
CA ASP A 342 21.45 6.31 -9.78
C ASP A 342 22.26 5.95 -11.03
N ALA A 343 22.44 4.65 -11.29
CA ALA A 343 23.05 4.15 -12.51
C ALA A 343 22.14 4.25 -13.75
N GLY A 344 20.86 4.60 -13.58
CA GLY A 344 19.85 4.63 -14.64
C GLY A 344 19.52 3.26 -15.22
N GLU A 345 19.73 2.20 -14.44
CA GLU A 345 19.44 0.82 -14.84
C GLU A 345 17.96 0.50 -14.71
N ILE A 346 17.26 1.10 -13.76
CA ILE A 346 15.79 1.00 -13.61
C ILE A 346 15.15 2.39 -13.59
N ILE A 347 13.84 2.45 -13.86
CA ILE A 347 13.08 3.72 -13.82
C ILE A 347 12.42 3.86 -12.46
N GLY A 348 12.57 5.02 -11.83
CA GLY A 348 11.91 5.36 -10.59
C GLY A 348 12.17 6.78 -10.11
N PRO A 349 11.49 7.23 -9.06
CA PRO A 349 11.80 8.48 -8.37
C PRO A 349 13.19 8.44 -7.72
N ARG A 350 13.70 9.61 -7.35
CA ARG A 350 14.79 9.70 -6.38
C ARG A 350 14.28 9.23 -5.01
N VAL A 351 14.87 8.18 -4.49
CA VAL A 351 14.51 7.65 -3.16
C VAL A 351 15.38 8.31 -2.09
N ILE A 352 14.73 8.89 -1.07
CA ILE A 352 15.37 9.41 0.13
C ILE A 352 15.13 8.40 1.25
N PRO A 353 16.15 7.63 1.66
CA PRO A 353 15.95 6.55 2.61
C PRO A 353 15.91 7.07 4.06
N CYS A 354 14.93 6.61 4.83
CA CYS A 354 14.89 6.77 6.27
C CYS A 354 15.33 5.48 6.95
N GLY A 355 16.13 5.59 8.01
CA GLY A 355 16.59 4.44 8.76
C GLY A 355 15.43 3.84 9.52
N PHE A 356 15.36 2.52 9.66
CA PHE A 356 14.33 1.85 10.45
C PHE A 356 14.96 1.14 11.65
N ILE A 357 14.47 1.47 12.85
CA ILE A 357 14.92 0.84 14.10
C ILE A 357 13.70 0.34 14.87
N GLU A 358 13.71 -0.96 15.16
CA GLU A 358 12.68 -1.68 15.89
C GLU A 358 13.27 -2.33 17.15
N GLY A 359 12.51 -2.39 18.24
CA GLY A 359 12.91 -3.09 19.46
C GLY A 359 12.57 -4.58 19.43
N ASP A 360 13.41 -5.40 20.06
CA ASP A 360 13.22 -6.85 20.13
C ASP A 360 12.00 -7.23 21.00
N SER A 361 10.97 -7.77 20.36
CA SER A 361 9.77 -8.29 21.01
C SER A 361 9.05 -9.37 20.18
N PRO A 362 8.07 -10.10 20.74
CA PRO A 362 7.19 -10.98 19.97
C PRO A 362 6.37 -10.29 18.87
N TYR A 363 6.28 -8.95 18.91
CA TYR A 363 5.58 -8.11 17.94
C TYR A 363 6.54 -7.30 17.07
N SER A 364 7.82 -7.64 17.00
CA SER A 364 8.75 -6.87 16.16
C SER A 364 8.33 -6.91 14.70
N ALA A 365 8.37 -5.77 14.03
CA ALA A 365 8.38 -5.72 12.57
C ALA A 365 9.77 -6.06 12.01
N SER A 366 9.77 -6.43 10.73
CA SER A 366 10.96 -6.61 9.90
C SER A 366 11.11 -5.41 8.95
N GLY A 367 12.32 -5.04 8.58
CA GLY A 367 12.58 -3.94 7.64
C GLY A 367 13.69 -2.97 8.04
N GLY A 368 14.70 -3.42 8.80
CA GLY A 368 15.83 -2.59 9.24
C GLY A 368 16.55 -3.23 10.42
N PHE A 369 17.06 -2.42 11.36
CA PHE A 369 17.71 -2.94 12.55
C PHE A 369 16.68 -3.32 13.62
N ARG A 370 16.78 -4.56 14.11
CA ARG A 370 16.08 -5.03 15.32
C ARG A 370 17.06 -5.05 16.48
N VAL A 371 16.86 -4.18 17.46
CA VAL A 371 17.81 -3.92 18.56
C VAL A 371 17.29 -4.45 19.89
N LYS A 372 18.19 -4.90 20.76
CA LYS A 372 17.86 -5.51 22.06
C LYS A 372 18.12 -4.60 23.25
N ASP A 373 18.88 -3.54 23.04
CA ASP A 373 19.36 -2.59 24.04
C ASP A 373 19.65 -1.23 23.38
N LEU A 374 19.94 -0.24 24.23
CA LEU A 374 20.30 1.11 23.79
C LEU A 374 21.58 1.12 22.96
N GLU A 375 22.59 0.33 23.31
CA GLU A 375 23.86 0.28 22.55
C GLU A 375 23.61 -0.13 21.09
N GLY A 376 22.81 -1.18 20.86
CA GLY A 376 22.40 -1.57 19.52
C GLY A 376 21.61 -0.50 18.78
N ALA A 377 20.80 0.31 19.48
CA ALA A 377 20.11 1.45 18.88
C ALA A 377 21.09 2.55 18.44
N LEU A 378 22.07 2.89 19.28
CA LEU A 378 23.09 3.89 18.97
C LEU A 378 23.99 3.43 17.81
N ASP A 379 24.36 2.15 17.78
CA ASP A 379 25.12 1.55 16.68
C ASP A 379 24.35 1.60 15.36
N ALA A 380 23.04 1.35 15.40
CA ALA A 380 22.16 1.48 14.23
C ALA A 380 22.12 2.93 13.72
N VAL A 381 22.01 3.93 14.61
CA VAL A 381 22.08 5.35 14.23
C VAL A 381 23.43 5.70 13.60
N ASP A 382 24.54 5.26 14.19
CA ASP A 382 25.89 5.48 13.65
C ASP A 382 26.05 4.81 12.28
N TRP A 383 25.47 3.63 12.08
CA TRP A 383 25.45 2.96 10.77
C TRP A 383 24.69 3.79 9.76
N TYR A 384 23.46 4.23 10.06
CA TYR A 384 22.65 5.04 9.14
C TYR A 384 23.33 6.36 8.75
N ALA A 385 23.94 7.05 9.73
CA ALA A 385 24.71 8.27 9.47
C ALA A 385 25.86 8.03 8.49
N ARG A 386 26.61 6.93 8.66
CA ARG A 386 27.71 6.54 7.76
C ARG A 386 27.25 6.17 6.35
N HIS A 387 25.99 5.81 6.17
CA HIS A 387 25.40 5.45 4.88
C HIS A 387 24.53 6.57 4.28
N GLY A 388 24.64 7.80 4.78
CA GLY A 388 24.03 8.99 4.18
C GLY A 388 22.52 9.13 4.41
N TYR A 389 21.96 8.37 5.34
CA TYR A 389 20.56 8.53 5.75
C TYR A 389 20.37 9.88 6.44
N ARG A 390 19.18 10.47 6.28
CA ARG A 390 18.86 11.82 6.78
C ARG A 390 17.86 11.82 7.91
N GLN A 391 17.28 10.67 8.21
CA GLN A 391 16.23 10.51 9.20
C GLN A 391 16.23 9.09 9.76
N ILE A 392 15.92 8.96 11.04
CA ILE A 392 15.71 7.70 11.75
C ILE A 392 14.20 7.57 12.01
N LYS A 393 13.63 6.41 11.68
CA LYS A 393 12.27 5.99 12.00
C LYS A 393 12.32 4.96 13.12
N ILE A 394 11.80 5.32 14.28
CA ILE A 394 11.59 4.42 15.41
C ILE A 394 10.23 3.73 15.27
N TYR A 395 10.16 2.44 15.62
CA TYR A 395 8.94 1.63 15.47
C TYR A 395 8.38 1.10 16.79
N ASN A 396 7.21 0.44 16.74
CA ASN A 396 6.34 0.26 17.90
C ASN A 396 6.94 -0.54 19.06
N SER A 397 7.86 -1.48 18.80
CA SER A 397 8.47 -2.31 19.85
C SER A 397 9.72 -1.70 20.45
N PHE A 398 10.17 -0.54 19.96
CA PHE A 398 11.29 0.19 20.54
C PHE A 398 11.02 0.56 22.00
N HIS A 399 12.04 0.58 22.85
CA HIS A 399 11.83 0.82 24.28
C HIS A 399 11.77 2.33 24.57
N PRO A 400 10.73 2.85 25.27
CA PRO A 400 10.54 4.29 25.48
C PRO A 400 11.74 5.01 26.12
N GLU A 401 12.45 4.37 27.05
CA GLU A 401 13.62 4.93 27.73
C GLU A 401 14.86 5.05 26.83
N TRP A 402 14.86 4.48 25.62
CA TRP A 402 15.97 4.64 24.68
C TRP A 402 15.77 5.81 23.72
N VAL A 403 14.55 6.36 23.64
CA VAL A 403 14.17 7.32 22.59
C VAL A 403 15.00 8.59 22.68
N ARG A 404 15.20 9.14 23.89
CA ARG A 404 15.93 10.40 24.06
C ARG A 404 17.37 10.30 23.59
N GLU A 405 18.10 9.31 24.09
CA GLU A 405 19.51 9.08 23.79
C GLU A 405 19.71 8.72 22.31
N THR A 406 18.78 7.95 21.74
CA THR A 406 18.77 7.63 20.30
C THR A 406 18.55 8.89 19.46
N ALA A 407 17.62 9.76 19.88
CA ALA A 407 17.34 11.00 19.18
C ALA A 407 18.51 11.99 19.26
N GLU A 408 19.06 12.18 20.45
CA GLU A 408 20.26 13.00 20.67
C GLU A 408 21.42 12.53 19.80
N ARG A 409 21.65 11.21 19.69
CA ARG A 409 22.68 10.67 18.79
C ARG A 409 22.39 10.93 17.32
N ALA A 410 21.14 10.83 16.88
CA ALA A 410 20.77 11.13 15.50
C ALA A 410 20.98 12.61 15.17
N HIS A 411 20.58 13.51 16.08
CA HIS A 411 20.76 14.95 15.95
C HIS A 411 22.24 15.38 15.91
N GLN A 412 23.14 14.67 16.60
CA GLN A 412 24.59 14.91 16.50
C GLN A 412 25.14 14.75 15.07
N TYR A 413 24.50 13.93 14.24
CA TYR A 413 24.82 13.77 12.82
C TYR A 413 23.97 14.66 11.90
N GLY A 414 23.10 15.52 12.46
CA GLY A 414 22.15 16.32 11.70
C GLY A 414 21.02 15.50 11.06
N MET A 415 20.80 14.26 11.52
CA MET A 415 19.64 13.45 11.10
C MET A 415 18.41 13.83 11.91
N ARG A 416 17.23 13.72 11.31
CA ARG A 416 15.94 13.85 11.99
C ARG A 416 15.52 12.54 12.65
N VAL A 417 14.60 12.60 13.60
CA VAL A 417 13.98 11.43 14.24
C VAL A 417 12.49 11.50 14.06
N SER A 418 11.90 10.38 13.68
CA SER A 418 10.49 10.25 13.43
C SER A 418 10.02 8.85 13.77
N GLY A 419 8.73 8.61 13.63
CA GLY A 419 8.24 7.25 13.52
C GLY A 419 6.91 7.05 14.19
N HIS A 420 6.64 5.78 14.47
CA HIS A 420 5.56 5.44 15.36
C HIS A 420 5.93 5.89 16.77
N VAL A 421 4.92 6.14 17.60
CA VAL A 421 5.16 6.29 19.03
C VAL A 421 5.34 4.89 19.62
N PRO A 422 6.45 4.61 20.33
CA PRO A 422 6.66 3.33 21.00
C PRO A 422 5.49 2.88 21.87
N ALA A 423 5.29 1.58 22.01
CA ALA A 423 4.29 1.06 22.92
C ALA A 423 4.54 1.55 24.36
N PHE A 424 3.45 1.85 25.06
CA PHE A 424 3.47 2.41 26.43
C PHE A 424 4.07 3.82 26.54
N MET A 425 4.23 4.52 25.41
CA MET A 425 4.63 5.93 25.35
C MET A 425 3.52 6.78 24.72
N ARG A 426 3.40 8.04 25.11
CA ARG A 426 2.53 9.04 24.50
C ARG A 426 3.29 9.95 23.52
N SER A 427 2.56 10.56 22.59
CA SER A 427 3.12 11.46 21.59
C SER A 427 3.86 12.65 22.21
N GLU A 428 3.31 13.24 23.27
CA GLU A 428 3.92 14.35 24.02
C GLU A 428 5.28 13.94 24.58
N GLU A 429 5.41 12.70 25.06
CA GLU A 429 6.66 12.16 25.60
C GLU A 429 7.68 11.94 24.49
N ALA A 430 7.26 11.39 23.34
CA ALA A 430 8.13 11.19 22.17
C ALA A 430 8.65 12.54 21.62
N ILE A 431 7.78 13.56 21.52
CA ILE A 431 8.16 14.92 21.12
C ILE A 431 9.20 15.50 22.08
N ARG A 432 8.96 15.41 23.39
CA ARG A 432 9.92 15.89 24.40
C ARG A 432 11.22 15.09 24.42
N ALA A 433 11.19 13.84 23.98
CA ALA A 433 12.36 13.00 23.83
C ALA A 433 13.14 13.27 22.52
N GLY A 434 12.64 14.12 21.61
CA GLY A 434 13.39 14.57 20.44
C GLY A 434 12.83 14.13 19.09
N TYR A 435 11.56 13.72 19.01
CA TYR A 435 10.91 13.50 17.71
C TYR A 435 10.75 14.82 16.94
N ASP A 436 11.28 14.84 15.71
CA ASP A 436 11.07 15.91 14.71
C ASP A 436 9.77 15.71 13.91
N GLU A 437 9.23 14.50 13.88
CA GLU A 437 8.03 14.16 13.11
C GLU A 437 7.29 12.94 13.67
N ILE A 438 5.98 13.06 13.89
CA ILE A 438 5.13 11.91 14.22
C ILE A 438 4.62 11.31 12.92
N GLN A 439 4.79 10.00 12.75
CA GLN A 439 4.30 9.27 11.59
C GLN A 439 2.91 8.74 11.86
N HIS A 440 1.99 9.03 10.93
CA HIS A 440 0.59 8.65 10.92
C HIS A 440 -0.28 9.44 11.91
N ILE A 441 -1.42 9.96 11.43
CA ILE A 441 -2.40 10.66 12.28
C ILE A 441 -2.87 9.78 13.44
N ASN A 442 -2.97 8.47 13.22
CA ASN A 442 -3.44 7.54 14.24
C ASN A 442 -2.47 7.51 15.45
N GLN A 443 -1.16 7.60 15.22
CA GLN A 443 -0.16 7.60 16.30
C GLN A 443 -0.26 8.88 17.14
N LEU A 444 -0.41 10.03 16.49
CA LEU A 444 -0.61 11.30 17.19
C LEU A 444 -1.86 11.24 18.08
N MET A 445 -2.98 10.81 17.50
CA MET A 445 -4.30 10.84 18.14
C MET A 445 -4.46 9.78 19.24
N LEU A 446 -3.74 8.66 19.18
CA LEU A 446 -3.78 7.62 20.23
C LEU A 446 -3.45 8.18 21.62
N THR A 447 -2.62 9.22 21.71
CA THR A 447 -2.26 9.81 23.01
C THR A 447 -3.49 10.16 23.84
N PHE A 448 -4.62 10.55 23.24
CA PHE A 448 -5.80 10.93 24.02
C PHE A 448 -6.54 9.76 24.66
N PHE A 449 -6.34 8.54 24.16
CA PHE A 449 -7.14 7.36 24.52
C PHE A 449 -6.34 6.26 25.21
N LEU A 450 -5.01 6.28 25.11
CA LEU A 450 -4.16 5.27 25.75
C LEU A 450 -4.29 5.28 27.27
N GLY A 451 -4.62 4.13 27.84
CA GLY A 451 -4.47 3.80 29.24
C GLY A 451 -3.15 3.07 29.53
N PRO A 452 -2.80 2.85 30.81
CA PRO A 452 -1.50 2.28 31.21
C PRO A 452 -1.25 0.83 30.75
N LYS A 453 -2.28 0.11 30.30
CA LYS A 453 -2.21 -1.30 29.89
C LYS A 453 -2.39 -1.50 28.40
N ASP A 454 -2.67 -0.43 27.65
CA ASP A 454 -2.91 -0.53 26.22
C ASP A 454 -1.61 -0.73 25.47
N ASP A 455 -1.54 -1.82 24.72
CA ASP A 455 -0.37 -2.20 23.93
C ASP A 455 -0.61 -1.87 22.45
N THR A 456 0.00 -0.77 21.97
CA THR A 456 -0.15 -0.28 20.59
C THR A 456 0.53 -1.16 19.54
N ARG A 457 1.19 -2.25 19.93
CA ARG A 457 1.66 -3.28 19.00
C ARG A 457 0.49 -4.15 18.50
N THR A 458 -0.58 -4.25 19.30
CA THR A 458 -1.79 -5.02 18.96
C THR A 458 -2.79 -4.23 18.09
N LEU A 459 -3.96 -4.81 17.80
CA LEU A 459 -5.06 -4.13 17.09
C LEU A 459 -5.69 -3.00 17.92
N ALA A 460 -5.40 -2.90 19.23
CA ALA A 460 -5.90 -1.83 20.08
C ALA A 460 -5.59 -0.44 19.51
N ARG A 461 -4.45 -0.28 18.83
CA ARG A 461 -4.01 0.98 18.20
C ARG A 461 -4.95 1.52 17.12
N PHE A 462 -5.90 0.70 16.63
CA PHE A 462 -6.90 1.12 15.66
C PHE A 462 -8.28 1.21 16.33
N TYR A 463 -8.66 0.18 17.08
CA TYR A 463 -9.98 0.12 17.71
C TYR A 463 -10.17 1.17 18.81
N LEU A 464 -9.13 1.54 19.59
CA LEU A 464 -9.25 2.62 20.59
C LEU A 464 -9.65 3.95 19.96
N LEU A 465 -9.10 4.28 18.78
CA LEU A 465 -9.50 5.48 18.04
C LEU A 465 -10.92 5.34 17.51
N ALA A 466 -11.23 4.20 16.88
CA ALA A 466 -12.54 3.95 16.28
C ALA A 466 -13.65 4.05 17.35
N ASP A 467 -13.39 3.52 18.55
CA ASP A 467 -14.33 3.44 19.65
C ASP A 467 -14.41 4.72 20.51
N HIS A 468 -13.48 5.68 20.40
CA HIS A 468 -13.44 6.82 21.33
C HIS A 468 -13.18 8.19 20.72
N ALA A 469 -12.67 8.30 19.49
CA ALA A 469 -12.26 9.60 18.94
C ALA A 469 -13.44 10.52 18.62
N ASP A 470 -14.63 9.97 18.37
CA ASP A 470 -15.87 10.74 18.17
C ASP A 470 -16.16 11.71 19.33
N ALA A 471 -15.82 11.31 20.55
CA ALA A 471 -16.03 12.09 21.77
C ALA A 471 -14.90 13.11 22.06
N LEU A 472 -13.81 13.12 21.28
CA LEU A 472 -12.70 14.03 21.53
C LEU A 472 -13.10 15.48 21.23
N ASP A 473 -12.94 16.34 22.23
CA ASP A 473 -13.01 17.78 22.05
C ASP A 473 -11.66 18.32 21.55
N LEU A 474 -11.63 18.67 20.25
CA LEU A 474 -10.45 19.24 19.59
C LEU A 474 -10.12 20.66 20.10
N SER A 475 -11.02 21.30 20.84
CA SER A 475 -10.77 22.59 21.51
C SER A 475 -10.33 22.44 22.97
N SER A 476 -10.18 21.21 23.46
CA SER A 476 -9.77 20.98 24.85
C SER A 476 -8.36 21.51 25.13
N PRO A 477 -8.07 21.91 26.39
CA PRO A 477 -6.73 22.37 26.78
C PRO A 477 -5.64 21.37 26.42
N ARG A 478 -5.91 20.06 26.58
CA ARG A 478 -4.94 19.00 26.28
C ARG A 478 -4.57 18.93 24.79
N VAL A 479 -5.53 19.14 23.89
CA VAL A 479 -5.25 19.18 22.43
C VAL A 479 -4.44 20.44 22.11
N THR A 480 -4.81 21.58 22.70
CA THR A 480 -4.09 22.85 22.53
C THR A 480 -2.64 22.73 23.02
N GLU A 481 -2.41 22.16 24.19
CA GLU A 481 -1.08 21.93 24.77
C GLU A 481 -0.21 21.02 23.88
N LEU A 482 -0.79 19.97 23.27
CA LEU A 482 -0.06 19.12 22.32
C LEU A 482 0.34 19.90 21.06
N ILE A 483 -0.57 20.70 20.50
CA ILE A 483 -0.29 21.53 19.31
C ILE A 483 0.77 22.58 19.63
N GLU A 484 0.69 23.23 20.79
CA GLU A 484 1.69 24.19 21.28
C GLU A 484 3.05 23.53 21.47
N LEU A 485 3.09 22.33 22.05
CA LEU A 485 4.33 21.55 22.18
C LEU A 485 4.93 21.20 20.81
N MET A 486 4.12 20.74 19.86
CA MET A 486 4.58 20.46 18.50
C MET A 486 5.13 21.72 17.84
N LYS A 487 4.47 22.88 18.01
CA LYS A 487 4.94 24.17 17.50
C LYS A 487 6.25 24.60 18.16
N GLU A 488 6.36 24.51 19.49
CA GLU A 488 7.58 24.82 20.26
C GLU A 488 8.77 23.98 19.80
N ARG A 489 8.52 22.69 19.52
CA ARG A 489 9.55 21.72 19.14
C ARG A 489 9.75 21.59 17.64
N HIS A 490 9.00 22.34 16.83
CA HIS A 490 8.98 22.24 15.38
C HIS A 490 8.70 20.80 14.87
N THR A 491 7.91 20.04 15.61
CA THR A 491 7.54 18.67 15.27
C THR A 491 6.46 18.67 14.19
N ALA A 492 6.75 18.02 13.07
CA ALA A 492 5.80 17.84 11.98
C ALA A 492 4.88 16.61 12.21
N LEU A 493 3.82 16.52 11.42
CA LEU A 493 2.95 15.35 11.35
C LEU A 493 2.87 14.85 9.92
N ASP A 494 3.24 13.60 9.71
CA ASP A 494 2.88 12.86 8.50
C ASP A 494 1.53 12.21 8.70
N THR A 495 0.50 12.68 8.01
CA THR A 495 -0.88 12.33 8.35
C THR A 495 -1.29 10.95 7.85
N THR A 496 -0.79 10.54 6.66
CA THR A 496 -1.16 9.31 5.94
C THR A 496 -2.66 9.00 5.98
N LEU A 497 -3.53 10.00 5.75
CA LEU A 497 -4.99 9.87 5.92
C LEU A 497 -5.61 8.77 5.04
N ALA A 498 -5.11 8.62 3.81
CA ALA A 498 -5.59 7.61 2.86
C ALA A 498 -5.43 6.18 3.40
N THR A 499 -4.40 5.92 4.22
CA THR A 499 -4.16 4.62 4.86
C THR A 499 -5.26 4.24 5.85
N PHE A 500 -5.94 5.22 6.45
CA PHE A 500 -6.94 5.00 7.49
C PHE A 500 -8.38 5.19 7.02
N GLU A 501 -8.64 5.90 5.92
CA GLU A 501 -10.01 6.21 5.50
C GLU A 501 -10.89 4.96 5.36
N GLY A 502 -10.47 4.00 4.54
CA GLY A 502 -11.18 2.74 4.38
C GLY A 502 -11.34 1.99 5.71
N SER A 503 -10.28 1.94 6.53
CA SER A 503 -10.29 1.22 7.81
C SER A 503 -11.38 1.70 8.77
N PHE A 504 -11.78 2.97 8.74
CA PHE A 504 -12.79 3.52 9.64
C PHE A 504 -14.15 3.74 8.96
N THR A 505 -14.18 3.91 7.63
CA THR A 505 -15.37 4.43 6.94
C THR A 505 -15.98 3.45 5.94
N GLN A 506 -15.25 2.42 5.53
CA GLN A 506 -15.67 1.42 4.54
C GLN A 506 -16.32 0.22 5.23
N LYS A 507 -17.57 -0.07 4.88
CA LYS A 507 -18.17 -1.37 5.22
C LYS A 507 -17.77 -2.41 4.20
N GLN A 508 -17.76 -3.67 4.63
CA GLN A 508 -17.46 -4.79 3.77
C GLN A 508 -18.38 -4.80 2.51
N GLY A 509 -17.78 -4.87 1.33
CA GLY A 509 -18.46 -4.80 0.03
C GLY A 509 -18.57 -3.39 -0.58
N GLU A 510 -18.33 -2.33 0.19
CA GLU A 510 -18.21 -0.96 -0.34
C GLU A 510 -16.81 -0.73 -0.90
N MET A 511 -16.67 0.09 -1.94
CA MET A 511 -15.35 0.50 -2.44
C MET A 511 -14.64 1.37 -1.39
N ASP A 512 -13.35 1.15 -1.16
CA ASP A 512 -12.53 2.01 -0.31
C ASP A 512 -12.54 3.45 -0.88
N PRO A 513 -13.01 4.45 -0.12
CA PRO A 513 -13.09 5.83 -0.58
C PRO A 513 -11.75 6.41 -1.06
N SER A 514 -10.64 5.99 -0.45
CA SER A 514 -9.29 6.44 -0.83
C SER A 514 -8.93 6.05 -2.26
N TYR A 515 -9.45 4.91 -2.74
CA TYR A 515 -9.06 4.34 -4.03
C TYR A 515 -10.16 4.43 -5.09
N ALA A 516 -11.40 4.76 -4.70
CA ALA A 516 -12.52 4.94 -5.61
C ALA A 516 -12.21 5.84 -6.84
N PRO A 517 -11.47 6.95 -6.73
CA PRO A 517 -11.16 7.80 -7.88
C PRO A 517 -10.29 7.14 -8.97
N VAL A 518 -9.58 6.04 -8.64
CA VAL A 518 -8.64 5.36 -9.55
C VAL A 518 -9.01 3.90 -9.84
N ALA A 519 -10.13 3.40 -9.30
CA ALA A 519 -10.58 2.01 -9.44
C ALA A 519 -10.64 1.53 -10.90
N ASP A 520 -11.20 2.33 -11.80
CA ASP A 520 -11.37 1.94 -13.21
C ASP A 520 -10.05 1.85 -13.99
N HIS A 521 -8.93 2.25 -13.39
CA HIS A 521 -7.60 2.26 -14.00
C HIS A 521 -6.68 1.11 -13.55
N VAL A 522 -7.14 0.26 -12.64
CA VAL A 522 -6.38 -0.90 -12.15
C VAL A 522 -7.06 -2.22 -12.52
N PRO A 523 -6.35 -3.37 -12.50
CA PRO A 523 -6.96 -4.65 -12.80
C PRO A 523 -8.16 -4.98 -11.90
N VAL A 524 -9.12 -5.72 -12.44
CA VAL A 524 -10.37 -6.05 -11.75
C VAL A 524 -10.13 -6.78 -10.41
N ALA A 525 -9.09 -7.61 -10.33
CA ALA A 525 -8.73 -8.27 -9.07
C ALA A 525 -8.30 -7.27 -7.97
N VAL A 526 -7.56 -6.21 -8.33
CA VAL A 526 -7.22 -5.10 -7.42
C VAL A 526 -8.48 -4.36 -6.97
N GLN A 527 -9.38 -4.06 -7.91
CA GLN A 527 -10.66 -3.41 -7.60
C GLN A 527 -11.48 -4.23 -6.59
N ARG A 528 -11.57 -5.56 -6.78
CA ARG A 528 -12.25 -6.45 -5.82
C ARG A 528 -11.60 -6.40 -4.44
N GLY A 529 -10.26 -6.38 -4.39
CA GLY A 529 -9.51 -6.23 -3.14
C GLY A 529 -9.87 -4.95 -2.40
N TRP A 530 -10.15 -3.85 -3.12
CA TRP A 530 -10.60 -2.58 -2.54
C TRP A 530 -12.07 -2.55 -2.12
N HIS A 531 -12.84 -3.62 -2.34
CA HIS A 531 -14.16 -3.80 -1.72
C HIS A 531 -14.10 -4.56 -0.39
N ARG A 532 -12.93 -5.03 0.02
CA ARG A 532 -12.71 -5.73 1.30
C ARG A 532 -12.32 -4.71 2.37
N ASN A 533 -13.04 -4.70 3.49
CA ASN A 533 -12.66 -3.83 4.61
C ASN A 533 -11.49 -4.42 5.41
N SER A 534 -10.65 -3.56 5.98
CA SER A 534 -9.53 -3.96 6.82
C SER A 534 -9.97 -4.19 8.27
N MET A 535 -10.85 -3.34 8.82
CA MET A 535 -11.41 -3.46 10.16
C MET A 535 -12.88 -3.90 10.13
N ASN A 536 -13.39 -4.39 11.26
CA ASN A 536 -14.77 -4.84 11.37
C ASN A 536 -15.78 -3.67 11.49
N VAL A 537 -16.06 -3.00 10.38
CA VAL A 537 -17.07 -1.93 10.28
C VAL A 537 -18.42 -2.53 9.85
N THR A 538 -19.43 -2.38 10.72
CA THR A 538 -20.79 -2.91 10.59
C THR A 538 -21.81 -1.78 10.71
N ASP A 539 -23.07 -2.01 10.35
CA ASP A 539 -24.12 -0.97 10.51
C ASP A 539 -24.26 -0.48 11.96
N ALA A 540 -23.90 -1.29 12.96
CA ALA A 540 -23.98 -0.93 14.37
C ALA A 540 -22.91 0.07 14.82
N ASN A 541 -21.71 0.06 14.21
CA ASN A 541 -20.59 0.92 14.60
C ASN A 541 -20.17 1.93 13.53
N ALA A 542 -20.63 1.80 12.28
CA ALA A 542 -20.19 2.61 11.14
C ALA A 542 -20.33 4.13 11.37
N ALA A 543 -21.46 4.58 11.93
CA ALA A 543 -21.67 6.01 12.20
C ALA A 543 -20.65 6.56 13.22
N LYS A 544 -20.35 5.77 14.26
CA LYS A 544 -19.36 6.13 15.27
C LYS A 544 -17.94 6.13 14.70
N TYR A 545 -17.57 5.09 13.96
CA TYR A 545 -16.21 4.98 13.38
C TYR A 545 -15.96 6.08 12.35
N ARG A 546 -16.99 6.43 11.56
CA ARG A 546 -16.94 7.61 10.69
C ARG A 546 -16.76 8.90 11.47
N ALA A 547 -17.53 9.12 12.55
CA ALA A 547 -17.36 10.31 13.39
C ALA A 547 -15.95 10.39 14.03
N SER A 548 -15.39 9.25 14.43
CA SER A 548 -14.01 9.12 14.91
C SER A 548 -12.99 9.45 13.82
N TYR A 549 -13.23 9.03 12.57
CA TYR A 549 -12.38 9.39 11.43
C TYR A 549 -12.46 10.89 11.09
N ASP A 550 -13.66 11.47 11.08
CA ASP A 550 -13.87 12.90 10.83
C ASP A 550 -13.11 13.79 11.84
N LYS A 551 -12.90 13.29 13.07
CA LYS A 551 -12.09 13.97 14.09
C LYS A 551 -10.60 13.96 13.79
N MET A 552 -10.10 12.93 13.09
CA MET A 552 -8.70 12.83 12.65
C MET A 552 -8.42 13.69 11.41
N VAL A 553 -9.36 13.76 10.47
CA VAL A 553 -9.23 14.58 9.25
C VAL A 553 -9.39 16.07 9.57
N GLY A 554 -10.27 16.39 10.53
CA GLY A 554 -10.79 17.73 10.71
C GLY A 554 -11.83 18.09 9.65
N LYS A 555 -12.40 19.29 9.73
CA LYS A 555 -13.31 19.82 8.70
C LYS A 555 -12.59 20.91 7.93
N ARG A 556 -12.86 21.02 6.62
CA ARG A 556 -12.45 22.21 5.86
C ARG A 556 -13.05 23.45 6.53
N ALA A 557 -12.28 24.53 6.58
CA ALA A 557 -12.76 25.84 7.00
C ALA A 557 -13.57 26.49 5.87
N ASP A 558 -14.60 25.78 5.41
CA ASP A 558 -15.51 26.17 4.35
C ASP A 558 -16.87 26.45 4.98
N MET A 559 -17.18 27.72 5.19
CA MET A 559 -18.38 28.13 5.91
C MET A 559 -18.86 29.50 5.45
N ILE A 560 -20.14 29.78 5.70
CA ILE A 560 -20.73 31.08 5.47
C ILE A 560 -21.27 31.64 6.78
N LEU A 561 -21.12 32.95 6.98
CA LEU A 561 -21.80 33.70 8.02
C LEU A 561 -23.01 34.38 7.38
N VAL A 562 -24.20 34.19 7.97
CA VAL A 562 -25.45 34.78 7.50
C VAL A 562 -25.94 35.79 8.54
N ASP A 563 -26.28 36.99 8.09
CA ASP A 563 -26.96 38.01 8.88
C ASP A 563 -28.47 37.73 8.90
N GLY A 564 -28.95 37.09 9.96
CA GLY A 564 -30.32 36.61 10.12
C GLY A 564 -30.41 35.17 10.63
N ASP A 565 -31.63 34.62 10.67
CA ASP A 565 -31.88 33.24 11.09
C ASP A 565 -32.66 32.48 10.00
N PRO A 566 -31.96 31.71 9.13
CA PRO A 566 -32.58 30.92 8.08
C PRO A 566 -33.57 29.85 8.57
N THR A 567 -33.55 29.48 9.85
CA THR A 567 -34.48 28.51 10.43
C THR A 567 -35.85 29.13 10.74
N GLN A 568 -35.90 30.44 11.01
CA GLN A 568 -37.12 31.21 11.21
C GLN A 568 -37.62 31.84 9.90
N ASN A 569 -36.70 32.29 9.05
CA ASN A 569 -37.01 32.83 7.73
C ASN A 569 -35.95 32.39 6.72
N ILE A 570 -36.30 31.42 5.88
CA ILE A 570 -35.38 30.88 4.86
C ILE A 570 -34.83 31.94 3.90
N SER A 571 -35.48 33.09 3.74
CA SER A 571 -34.98 34.16 2.89
C SER A 571 -33.68 34.80 3.38
N ASP A 572 -33.35 34.63 4.65
CA ASP A 572 -32.15 35.17 5.29
C ASP A 572 -30.86 34.60 4.69
N ILE A 573 -30.93 33.43 4.05
CA ILE A 573 -29.78 32.81 3.36
C ILE A 573 -29.15 33.71 2.27
N ARG A 574 -29.87 34.73 1.79
CA ARG A 574 -29.36 35.73 0.83
C ARG A 574 -28.46 36.78 1.49
N ARG A 575 -28.56 36.97 2.80
CA ARG A 575 -27.80 37.94 3.59
C ARG A 575 -26.48 37.33 4.08
N VAL A 576 -25.70 36.74 3.18
CA VAL A 576 -24.37 36.21 3.53
C VAL A 576 -23.43 37.39 3.77
N SER A 577 -22.89 37.50 4.98
CA SER A 577 -22.01 38.60 5.41
C SER A 577 -20.53 38.23 5.39
N LEU A 578 -20.19 36.94 5.42
CA LEU A 578 -18.83 36.42 5.27
C LEU A 578 -18.86 35.05 4.60
N VAL A 579 -17.91 34.77 3.71
CA VAL A 579 -17.63 33.44 3.18
C VAL A 579 -16.20 33.09 3.55
N MET A 580 -16.00 31.97 4.23
CA MET A 580 -14.68 31.39 4.45
C MET A 580 -14.54 30.19 3.51
N LYS A 581 -13.44 30.15 2.76
CA LYS A 581 -13.08 29.02 1.91
C LYS A 581 -11.60 28.71 2.11
N ASP A 582 -11.31 27.48 2.53
CA ASP A 582 -9.96 27.00 2.89
C ASP A 582 -9.27 27.96 3.90
N GLY A 583 -10.03 28.54 4.83
CA GLY A 583 -9.52 29.51 5.82
C GLY A 583 -9.34 30.94 5.30
N VAL A 584 -9.50 31.18 3.99
CA VAL A 584 -9.48 32.53 3.40
C VAL A 584 -10.85 33.16 3.55
N ILE A 585 -10.88 34.37 4.10
CA ILE A 585 -12.10 35.16 4.29
C ILE A 585 -12.36 36.02 3.05
N TYR A 586 -13.56 35.89 2.51
CA TYR A 586 -14.12 36.75 1.48
C TYR A 586 -15.33 37.47 2.08
N LEU A 587 -15.39 38.79 1.92
CA LEU A 587 -16.56 39.57 2.30
C LEU A 587 -17.49 39.70 1.09
N PRO A 588 -18.69 39.09 1.08
CA PRO A 588 -19.59 39.15 -0.07
C PRO A 588 -19.94 40.57 -0.49
N ALA A 589 -20.02 41.52 0.44
CA ALA A 589 -20.24 42.93 0.13
C ALA A 589 -19.16 43.49 -0.83
N GLU A 590 -17.89 43.17 -0.60
CA GLU A 590 -16.77 43.58 -1.46
C GLU A 590 -16.82 42.86 -2.82
N VAL A 591 -17.16 41.57 -2.81
CA VAL A 591 -17.30 40.78 -4.05
C VAL A 591 -18.42 41.32 -4.93
N TYR A 592 -19.57 41.66 -4.35
CA TYR A 592 -20.70 42.24 -5.08
C TYR A 592 -20.36 43.62 -5.65
N GLU A 593 -19.75 44.49 -4.84
CA GLU A 593 -19.32 45.82 -5.28
C GLU A 593 -18.32 45.73 -6.46
N ALA A 594 -17.35 44.81 -6.39
CA ALA A 594 -16.37 44.59 -7.44
C ALA A 594 -16.98 44.21 -8.81
N VAL A 595 -18.22 43.72 -8.84
CA VAL A 595 -18.96 43.36 -10.06
C VAL A 595 -20.24 44.18 -10.28
N GLY A 596 -20.42 45.28 -9.55
CA GLY A 596 -21.55 46.22 -9.72
C GLY A 596 -22.90 45.71 -9.21
N VAL A 597 -22.90 44.73 -8.30
CA VAL A 597 -24.10 44.21 -7.64
C VAL A 597 -24.30 44.93 -6.29
N GLN A 598 -25.55 45.27 -5.95
CA GLN A 598 -25.86 45.82 -4.62
C GLN A 598 -25.71 44.74 -3.54
N ARG A 599 -25.02 45.08 -2.44
CA ARG A 599 -24.86 44.20 -1.28
C ARG A 599 -26.21 43.89 -0.61
N PHE A 600 -26.32 42.69 -0.06
CA PHE A 600 -27.52 42.23 0.68
C PHE A 600 -27.46 42.52 2.17
N THR A 601 -26.26 42.68 2.74
CA THR A 601 -26.02 43.01 4.15
C THR A 601 -24.63 43.67 4.29
N GLU A 602 -24.36 44.25 5.46
CA GLU A 602 -23.05 44.77 5.83
C GLU A 602 -22.11 43.62 6.25
N PRO A 603 -20.81 43.74 5.97
CA PRO A 603 -19.84 42.78 6.49
C PRO A 603 -19.76 42.84 8.02
N PRO A 604 -19.43 41.72 8.70
CA PRO A 604 -19.20 41.74 10.14
C PRO A 604 -17.97 42.59 10.47
N ALA A 605 -17.90 43.11 11.70
CA ALA A 605 -16.68 43.72 12.20
C ALA A 605 -15.56 42.67 12.23
N PHE A 606 -14.51 42.89 11.46
CA PHE A 606 -13.40 41.95 11.31
C PHE A 606 -12.07 42.68 11.49
N GLN A 607 -11.25 42.23 12.44
CA GLN A 607 -9.90 42.75 12.68
C GLN A 607 -8.88 41.72 12.18
N LEU A 608 -8.17 42.05 11.09
CA LEU A 608 -6.96 41.33 10.71
C LEU A 608 -5.84 41.71 11.68
N ALA A 609 -5.17 40.72 12.26
CA ALA A 609 -3.88 40.95 12.88
C ALA A 609 -2.96 41.55 11.81
N ARG A 610 -2.45 42.77 12.03
CA ARG A 610 -1.46 43.36 11.13
C ARG A 610 -0.22 42.46 11.15
N GLU A 611 0.19 41.97 9.98
CA GLU A 611 1.50 41.34 9.83
C GLU A 611 2.58 42.26 10.44
N GLY A 612 3.31 41.77 11.44
CA GLY A 612 4.49 42.48 11.97
C GLY A 612 4.57 42.72 13.47
N THR A 613 3.78 42.07 14.33
CA THR A 613 4.10 42.06 15.77
C THR A 613 4.10 40.62 16.29
N PRO A 614 5.27 40.03 16.63
CA PRO A 614 5.30 38.75 17.33
C PRO A 614 4.81 38.95 18.78
N PRO A 615 4.32 37.89 19.46
CA PRO A 615 3.88 37.98 20.85
C PRO A 615 4.98 38.43 21.81
#